data_AF-A0A932G1F1-F1
#
_entry.id   AF-A0A932G1F1-F1
#
_cell.length_a   1.000
_cell.length_b   1.000
_cell.length_c   1.000
_cell.angle_alpha   90.00
_cell.angle_beta   90.00
_cell.angle_gamma   90.00
#
_symmetry.space_group_name_H-M   'P 1'
#
loop_
_entity.id
_entity.type
_entity.pdbx_description
1 polymer ?
#
loop_
_entity_poly.entity_id
_entity_poly.type
_entity_poly.pdbx_seq_one_letter_code
_entity_poly.pdbx_strand_id
1 'polypeptide(L)' 'MKPRKRAHKPSTFAAFVGRALRRSAKKARQTARAHGTPIYVWKDGKIVAEEP' A
#
# COMPACT_ATOMS: atom_id res chain seq x y z
N MET A 1 8.27 33.06 -13.78
CA MET A 1 8.83 31.98 -12.93
C MET A 1 7.66 31.16 -12.36
N LYS A 2 7.52 29.86 -12.67
CA LYS A 2 6.38 29.03 -12.18
C LYS A 2 6.50 28.82 -10.66
N PRO A 3 5.44 29.00 -9.86
CA PRO A 3 5.51 28.79 -8.42
C PRO A 3 5.76 27.31 -8.11
N ARG A 4 6.77 27.04 -7.28
CA ARG A 4 7.14 25.69 -6.84
C ARG A 4 6.06 25.19 -5.87
N LYS A 5 5.33 24.14 -6.22
CA LYS A 5 4.30 23.54 -5.33
C LYS A 5 4.98 23.11 -4.02
N ARG A 6 4.51 23.64 -2.89
CA ARG A 6 4.97 23.22 -1.57
C ARG A 6 4.51 21.78 -1.34
N ALA A 7 5.44 20.92 -0.94
CA ALA A 7 5.10 19.54 -0.59
C ALA A 7 4.11 19.56 0.60
N HIS A 8 2.91 19.02 0.38
CA HIS A 8 1.90 18.90 1.44
C HIS A 8 2.38 17.85 2.44
N LYS A 9 2.80 18.30 3.63
CA LYS A 9 3.12 17.39 4.72
C LYS A 9 1.80 16.85 5.28
N PRO A 10 1.60 15.52 5.34
CA PRO A 10 0.40 14.98 5.95
C PRO A 10 0.35 15.41 7.43
N SER A 11 -0.85 15.67 7.93
CA SER A 11 -1.06 15.87 9.36
C SER A 11 -0.57 14.65 10.13
N THR A 12 -0.18 14.84 11.39
CA THR A 12 0.28 13.75 12.27
C THR A 12 -0.72 12.58 12.29
N PHE A 13 -2.03 12.89 12.35
CA PHE A 13 -3.08 11.89 12.27
C PHE A 13 -3.05 11.09 10.96
N ALA A 14 -3.03 11.78 9.81
CA ALA A 14 -2.97 11.12 8.50
C ALA A 14 -1.71 10.25 8.35
N ALA A 15 -0.58 10.69 8.90
CA ALA A 15 0.66 9.91 8.94
C ALA A 15 0.51 8.62 9.77
N PHE A 16 -0.14 8.70 10.94
CA PHE A 16 -0.42 7.53 11.77
C PHE A 16 -1.37 6.54 11.09
N VAL A 17 -2.46 7.02 10.50
CA VAL A 17 -3.41 6.20 9.74
C VAL A 17 -2.69 5.49 8.59
N GLY A 18 -1.93 6.23 7.79
CA GLY A 18 -1.16 5.65 6.70
C GLY A 18 -0.15 4.59 7.17
N ARG A 19 0.49 4.80 8.32
CA ARG A 19 1.40 3.81 8.91
C ARG A 19 0.65 2.56 9.38
N ALA A 20 -0.52 2.71 9.99
CA ALA A 20 -1.35 1.59 10.44
C ALA A 20 -1.79 0.73 9.25
N LEU A 21 -2.34 1.35 8.20
CA LEU A 21 -2.81 0.65 6.99
C LEU A 21 -1.69 -0.16 6.31
N ARG A 22 -0.48 0.39 6.21
CA ARG A 22 0.68 -0.34 5.66
C ARG A 22 1.04 -1.58 6.48
N ARG A 23 0.97 -1.49 7.82
CA ARG A 23 1.22 -2.64 8.70
C ARG A 23 0.14 -3.71 8.53
N SER A 24 -1.13 -3.30 8.49
CA SER A 24 -2.26 -4.22 8.27
C SER A 24 -2.14 -4.95 6.94
N ALA A 25 -1.83 -4.22 5.86
CA ALA A 25 -1.61 -4.81 4.54
C ALA A 25 -0.46 -5.85 4.54
N LYS A 26 0.65 -5.55 5.24
CA LYS A 26 1.76 -6.52 5.38
C LYS A 26 1.30 -7.80 6.07
N LYS A 27 0.51 -7.70 7.14
CA LYS A 27 0.00 -8.86 7.87
C LYS A 27 -0.99 -9.67 7.04
N ALA A 28 -1.94 -9.02 6.36
CA ALA A 28 -2.88 -9.70 5.47
C ALA A 28 -2.16 -10.52 4.38
N ARG A 29 -1.12 -9.95 3.75
CA ARG A 29 -0.31 -10.67 2.75
C ARG A 29 0.46 -11.84 3.35
N GLN A 30 1.02 -11.69 4.56
CA GLN A 30 1.70 -12.80 5.24
C GLN A 30 0.73 -13.96 5.48
N THR A 31 -0.48 -13.68 5.95
CA THR A 31 -1.53 -14.68 6.15
C THR A 31 -1.96 -15.32 4.83
N ALA A 32 -2.20 -14.52 3.77
CA ALA A 32 -2.57 -15.04 2.47
C ALA A 32 -1.54 -16.04 1.92
N ARG A 33 -0.25 -15.69 1.99
CA ARG A 33 0.85 -16.58 1.57
C ARG A 33 0.91 -17.86 2.37
N ALA A 34 0.76 -17.77 3.70
CA ALA A 34 0.75 -18.93 4.58
C ALA A 34 -0.37 -19.94 4.26
N HIS A 35 -1.48 -19.47 3.71
CA HIS A 35 -2.63 -20.29 3.32
C HIS A 35 -2.71 -20.57 1.81
N GLY A 36 -1.66 -20.27 1.03
CA GLY A 36 -1.67 -20.48 -0.41
C GLY A 36 -2.71 -19.63 -1.16
N THR A 37 -3.19 -18.53 -0.54
CA THR A 37 -4.18 -17.64 -1.15
C THR A 37 -3.47 -16.63 -2.06
N PRO A 38 -3.83 -16.54 -3.36
CA PRO A 38 -3.19 -15.62 -4.28
C PRO A 38 -3.45 -14.16 -3.91
N ILE A 39 -2.45 -13.29 -4.12
CA ILE A 39 -2.56 -11.86 -3.85
C ILE A 39 -2.73 -11.11 -5.17
N TYR A 40 -3.86 -10.44 -5.36
CA TYR A 40 -4.08 -9.62 -6.54
C TYR A 40 -3.44 -8.23 -6.39
N VAL A 41 -2.60 -7.86 -7.34
CA VAL A 41 -1.92 -6.57 -7.40
C VAL A 41 -2.15 -5.90 -8.74
N TRP A 42 -2.16 -4.57 -8.74
CA TRP A 42 -2.12 -3.79 -9.96
C TRP A 42 -0.67 -3.66 -10.42
N LYS A 43 -0.35 -4.21 -11.59
CA LYS A 43 0.98 -4.19 -12.19
C LYS A 43 0.84 -3.88 -13.69
N ASP A 44 1.54 -2.85 -14.15
CA ASP A 44 1.59 -2.46 -15.57
C ASP A 44 0.21 -2.26 -16.23
N GLY A 45 -0.74 -1.68 -15.49
CA GLY A 45 -2.10 -1.41 -15.99
C GLY A 45 -3.04 -2.61 -15.99
N LYS A 46 -2.64 -3.74 -15.39
CA LYS A 46 -3.44 -4.96 -15.30
C LYS A 46 -3.50 -5.46 -13.86
N ILE A 47 -4.55 -6.22 -13.57
CA ILE A 47 -4.64 -6.99 -12.33
C ILE A 47 -3.90 -8.30 -12.54
N VAL A 48 -2.92 -8.59 -11.69
CA VAL A 48 -2.09 -9.80 -11.72
C VAL A 48 -2.23 -10.52 -10.39
N ALA A 49 -2.36 -11.85 -10.41
CA ALA A 49 -2.26 -12.68 -9.22
C ALA A 49 -0.77 -12.96 -8.95
N GLU A 50 -0.26 -12.54 -7.80
CA GLU A 50 1.02 -12.99 -7.27
C GLU A 50 0.84 -14.37 -6.64
N GLU A 51 1.71 -15.31 -7.02
CA GLU A 51 1.78 -16.61 -6.36
C GLU A 51 2.22 -16.46 -4.88
N PRO A 52 1.65 -17.28 -3.99
CA PRO A 52 1.95 -17.29 -2.55
C PRO A 52 3.43 -17.40 -2.19
#